data_AF-A0A0F3IIQ4-F1
#
_entry.id   AF-A0A0F3IIQ4-F1
#
_cell.length_a   1.000
_cell.length_b   1.000
_cell.length_c   1.000
_cell.angle_alpha   90.00
_cell.angle_beta   90.00
_cell.angle_gamma   90.00
#
_symmetry.space_group_name_H-M   'P 1'
#
loop_
_entity.id
_entity.type
_entity.pdbx_description
1 polymer ?
#
loop_
_entity_poly.entity_id
_entity_poly.type
_entity_poly.pdbx_seq_one_letter_code
_entity_poly.pdbx_strand_id
1 'polypeptide(L)'
;MILSTYSYSPVWSQSNLECNYSGTQSQMNVCAEREFLTSDLELNQIYNELISCLIEKKFKTLLTEQRTWLRARDSKCKKLANNEAKGGSMWPMLFNSCRATSTKARIEQLKKWKKQPA
;
A
#
# COMPACT_ATOMS: atom_id res chain seq x y z
N MET A 1 35.26 40.17 7.78
CA MET A 1 33.94 39.61 8.19
C MET A 1 33.82 38.24 7.54
N ILE A 2 33.60 37.22 8.35
CA ILE A 2 33.76 35.81 7.97
C ILE A 2 32.55 35.36 7.14
N LEU A 3 32.78 35.01 5.87
CA LEU A 3 31.76 34.36 5.04
C LEU A 3 31.71 32.88 5.41
N SER A 4 30.91 32.54 6.43
CA SER A 4 30.63 31.15 6.78
C SER A 4 29.63 30.57 5.78
N THR A 5 30.13 29.88 4.75
CA THR A 5 29.30 29.03 3.89
C THR A 5 28.90 27.78 4.67
N TYR A 6 27.76 27.84 5.37
CA TYR A 6 27.15 26.65 5.94
C TYR A 6 26.54 25.81 4.80
N SER A 7 27.25 24.75 4.41
CA SER A 7 26.72 23.70 3.57
C SER A 7 25.74 22.85 4.39
N TYR A 8 24.46 23.19 4.34
CA TYR A 8 23.42 22.30 4.86
C TYR A 8 23.32 21.09 3.92
N SER A 9 24.05 20.03 4.26
CA SER A 9 23.75 18.71 3.71
C SER A 9 22.47 18.22 4.38
N PRO A 10 21.40 17.92 3.64
CA PRO A 10 20.26 17.30 4.25
C PRO A 10 20.64 15.86 4.60
N VAL A 11 20.78 15.57 5.90
CA VAL A 11 20.81 14.21 6.41
C VAL A 11 19.40 13.64 6.25
N TRP A 12 19.07 13.20 5.04
CA TRP A 12 18.08 12.14 4.88
C TRP A 12 18.83 10.85 5.20
N SER A 13 18.81 10.46 6.47
CA SER A 13 19.21 9.11 6.86
C SER A 13 18.20 8.16 6.21
N GLN A 14 18.49 7.71 4.99
CA GLN A 14 17.83 6.56 4.42
C GLN A 14 18.30 5.38 5.26
N SER A 15 17.61 5.10 6.36
CA SER A 15 17.92 3.94 7.17
C SER A 15 17.81 2.71 6.27
N ASN A 16 18.93 2.03 6.00
CA ASN A 16 18.98 0.68 5.43
C ASN A 16 18.45 -0.31 6.47
N LEU A 17 17.24 -0.05 6.99
CA LEU A 17 16.64 -0.84 8.03
C LEU A 17 16.09 -2.10 7.38
N GLU A 18 16.65 -3.25 7.76
CA GLU A 18 16.23 -4.53 7.24
C GLU A 18 14.85 -4.91 7.79
N CYS A 19 14.05 -5.58 6.96
CA CYS A 19 12.81 -6.19 7.45
C CYS A 19 13.17 -7.35 8.39
N ASN A 20 12.70 -7.28 9.63
CA ASN A 20 12.76 -8.36 10.60
C ASN A 20 11.52 -8.32 11.51
N TYR A 21 10.66 -9.34 11.42
CA TYR A 21 9.45 -9.47 12.24
C TYR A 21 9.73 -9.80 13.72
N SER A 22 10.91 -10.31 14.04
CA SER A 22 11.37 -10.55 15.42
C SER A 22 12.28 -9.43 15.93
N GLY A 23 12.41 -8.34 15.17
CA GLY A 23 13.27 -7.21 15.47
C GLY A 23 12.55 -6.07 16.21
N THR A 24 13.12 -4.88 16.08
CA THR A 24 12.52 -3.65 16.59
C THR A 24 11.20 -3.30 15.90
N GLN A 25 10.38 -2.46 16.53
CA GLN A 25 9.14 -1.97 15.91
C GLN A 25 9.37 -1.31 14.56
N SER A 26 10.47 -0.57 14.39
CA SER A 26 10.83 0.03 13.11
C SER A 26 11.12 -1.02 12.03
N GLN A 27 11.78 -2.13 12.37
CA GLN A 27 12.02 -3.23 11.44
C GLN A 27 10.72 -3.96 11.06
N MET A 28 9.81 -4.14 12.01
CA MET A 28 8.47 -4.68 11.75
C MET A 28 7.65 -3.75 10.84
N ASN A 29 7.74 -2.42 11.06
CA ASN A 29 7.09 -1.43 10.20
C ASN A 29 7.57 -1.52 8.75
N VAL A 30 8.88 -1.71 8.55
CA VAL A 30 9.48 -1.91 7.23
C VAL A 30 8.97 -3.18 6.57
N CYS A 31 8.85 -4.29 7.32
CA CYS A 31 8.27 -5.52 6.77
C CYS A 31 6.85 -5.32 6.28
N ALA A 32 5.98 -4.72 7.11
CA ALA A 32 4.59 -4.49 6.76
C ALA A 32 4.46 -3.57 5.52
N GLU A 33 5.30 -2.54 5.42
CA GLU A 33 5.36 -1.68 4.24
C GLU A 33 5.79 -2.45 2.98
N ARG A 34 6.87 -3.24 3.05
CA ARG A 34 7.34 -4.06 1.92
C ARG A 34 6.28 -5.04 1.44
N GLU A 35 5.57 -5.69 2.36
CA GLU A 35 4.46 -6.58 2.01
C GLU A 35 3.32 -5.84 1.31
N PHE A 36 2.96 -4.67 1.83
CA PHE A 36 1.94 -3.84 1.19
C PHE A 36 2.36 -3.46 -0.23
N LEU A 37 3.57 -2.90 -0.41
CA LEU A 37 4.08 -2.49 -1.71
C LEU A 37 4.13 -3.65 -2.70
N THR A 38 4.58 -4.83 -2.25
CA THR A 38 4.61 -6.05 -3.08
C THR A 38 3.20 -6.41 -3.56
N SER A 39 2.22 -6.42 -2.66
CA SER A 39 0.83 -6.73 -3.03
C SER A 39 0.18 -5.65 -3.91
N ASP A 40 0.55 -4.38 -3.73
CA ASP A 40 0.02 -3.28 -4.55
C ASP A 40 0.59 -3.32 -5.97
N LEU A 41 1.86 -3.71 -6.13
CA LEU A 41 2.46 -3.99 -7.44
C LEU A 41 1.73 -5.13 -8.16
N GLU A 42 1.49 -6.26 -7.49
CA GLU A 42 0.73 -7.38 -8.06
C GLU A 42 -0.70 -6.96 -8.44
N LEU A 43 -1.38 -6.20 -7.58
CA LEU A 43 -2.71 -5.67 -7.87
C LEU A 43 -2.73 -4.84 -9.15
N ASN A 44 -1.75 -3.94 -9.31
CA ASN A 44 -1.66 -3.09 -10.49
C ASN A 44 -1.37 -3.90 -11.77
N GLN A 45 -0.52 -4.92 -11.69
CA GLN A 45 -0.26 -5.84 -12.81
C GLN A 45 -1.56 -6.54 -13.25
N ILE A 46 -2.25 -7.19 -12.31
CA ILE A 46 -3.51 -7.89 -12.59
C ILE A 46 -4.59 -6.92 -13.10
N TYR A 47 -4.69 -5.72 -12.52
CA TYR A 47 -5.63 -4.71 -12.98
C TYR A 47 -5.35 -4.28 -14.42
N ASN A 48 -4.09 -4.03 -14.78
CA ASN A 48 -3.69 -3.61 -16.12
C ASN A 48 -3.95 -4.69 -17.17
N GLU A 49 -3.60 -5.95 -16.88
CA GLU A 49 -3.95 -7.09 -17.73
C GLU A 49 -5.46 -7.24 -17.91
N LEU A 50 -6.23 -6.90 -16.89
CA LEU A 50 -7.68 -7.03 -16.94
C LEU A 50 -8.29 -5.98 -17.84
N ILE A 51 -7.91 -4.71 -17.67
CA ILE A 51 -8.49 -3.60 -18.42
C ILE A 51 -8.10 -3.59 -19.90
N SER A 52 -6.96 -4.18 -20.28
CA SER A 52 -6.48 -4.18 -21.68
C SER A 52 -7.41 -4.93 -22.64
N CYS A 53 -8.29 -5.79 -22.13
CA CYS A 53 -9.19 -6.62 -22.93
C CYS A 53 -10.67 -6.23 -22.79
N LEU A 54 -11.00 -5.10 -22.12
CA LEU A 54 -12.38 -4.73 -21.84
C LEU A 54 -12.95 -3.75 -22.85
N ILE A 55 -14.22 -3.97 -23.18
CA ILE A 55 -15.04 -2.94 -23.83
C ILE A 55 -15.25 -1.75 -22.89
N GLU A 56 -15.45 -0.56 -23.45
CA GLU A 56 -15.51 0.71 -22.72
C GLU A 56 -16.48 0.69 -21.53
N LYS A 57 -17.68 0.13 -21.72
CA LYS A 57 -18.70 0.05 -20.66
C LYS A 57 -18.19 -0.72 -19.44
N LYS A 58 -17.58 -1.89 -19.66
CA LYS A 58 -17.04 -2.73 -18.58
C LYS A 58 -15.81 -2.12 -17.94
N PHE A 59 -14.94 -1.50 -18.73
CA PHE A 59 -13.80 -0.73 -18.22
C PHE A 59 -14.26 0.37 -17.25
N LYS A 60 -15.25 1.19 -17.64
CA LYS A 60 -15.78 2.27 -16.78
C LYS A 60 -16.38 1.73 -15.47
N THR A 61 -17.10 0.61 -15.53
CA THR A 61 -17.61 -0.07 -14.33
C THR A 61 -16.47 -0.49 -13.42
N LEU A 62 -15.49 -1.24 -13.92
CA LEU A 62 -14.38 -1.75 -13.13
C LEU A 62 -13.50 -0.62 -12.57
N LEU A 63 -13.26 0.45 -13.33
CA LEU A 63 -12.53 1.63 -12.87
C LEU A 63 -13.22 2.29 -11.67
N THR A 64 -14.56 2.41 -11.72
CA THR A 64 -15.35 2.99 -10.64
C THR A 64 -15.30 2.12 -9.38
N GLU A 65 -15.46 0.80 -9.54
CA GLU A 65 -15.32 -0.16 -8.45
C GLU A 65 -13.93 -0.10 -7.80
N GLN A 66 -12.87 -0.07 -8.62
CA GLN A 66 -11.49 -0.06 -8.14
C GLN A 66 -11.17 1.21 -7.35
N ARG A 67 -11.58 2.39 -7.86
CA ARG A 67 -11.40 3.67 -7.15
C ARG A 67 -12.17 3.72 -5.84
N THR A 68 -13.39 3.19 -5.83
CA THR A 68 -14.21 3.10 -4.62
C THR A 68 -13.57 2.18 -3.59
N TRP A 69 -13.06 1.02 -4.03
CA TRP A 69 -12.36 0.08 -3.18
C TRP A 69 -11.08 0.68 -2.57
N LEU A 70 -10.25 1.40 -3.35
CA LEU A 70 -9.03 2.04 -2.84
C LEU A 70 -9.34 3.01 -1.68
N ARG A 71 -10.34 3.88 -1.85
CA ARG A 71 -10.75 4.83 -0.80
C ARG A 71 -11.27 4.10 0.44
N ALA A 72 -12.09 3.07 0.25
CA ALA A 72 -12.63 2.27 1.34
C ALA A 72 -11.54 1.52 2.10
N ARG A 73 -10.55 0.92 1.39
CA ARG A 73 -9.38 0.24 1.96
C ARG A 73 -8.62 1.18 2.88
N ASP A 74 -8.17 2.32 2.34
CA ASP A 74 -7.28 3.20 3.09
C ASP A 74 -8.00 3.87 4.27
N SER A 75 -9.29 4.21 4.11
CA SER A 75 -10.13 4.69 5.22
C SER A 75 -10.31 3.63 6.32
N LYS A 76 -10.66 2.39 5.95
CA LYS A 76 -10.82 1.27 6.89
C LYS A 76 -9.52 0.98 7.64
N CYS A 77 -8.40 0.88 6.93
CA CYS A 77 -7.10 0.58 7.53
C CYS A 77 -6.61 1.71 8.43
N LYS A 78 -6.84 2.97 8.06
CA LYS A 78 -6.52 4.12 8.93
C LYS A 78 -7.35 4.11 10.21
N LYS A 79 -8.64 3.80 10.13
CA LYS A 79 -9.51 3.65 11.30
C LYS A 79 -9.02 2.53 12.22
N LEU A 80 -8.68 1.37 11.67
CA LEU A 80 -8.13 0.24 12.43
C LEU A 80 -6.84 0.65 13.16
N ALA A 81 -5.86 1.19 12.44
CA ALA A 81 -4.59 1.59 13.04
C ALA A 81 -4.74 2.69 14.12
N ASN A 82 -5.66 3.62 13.91
CA ASN A 82 -5.99 4.65 14.92
C ASN A 82 -6.64 4.07 16.17
N ASN A 83 -7.52 3.07 16.05
CA ASN A 83 -8.17 2.48 17.20
C ASN A 83 -7.16 1.78 18.14
N GLU A 84 -6.13 1.15 17.57
CA GLU A 84 -5.19 0.33 18.32
C GLU A 84 -3.91 1.07 18.73
N ALA A 85 -3.41 1.98 17.89
CA ALA A 85 -2.06 2.52 18.04
C ALA A 85 -1.92 3.99 17.62
N LYS A 86 -2.98 4.82 17.75
CA LYS A 86 -2.90 6.24 17.37
C LYS A 86 -1.73 6.95 18.06
N GLY A 87 -0.81 7.49 17.24
CA GLY A 87 0.40 8.18 17.73
C GLY A 87 1.52 7.26 18.22
N GLY A 88 1.31 5.94 18.24
CA GLY A 88 2.31 4.95 18.64
C GLY A 88 3.17 4.44 17.48
N SER A 89 4.33 3.87 17.82
CA SER A 89 5.29 3.32 16.86
C SER A 89 4.76 2.11 16.07
N MET A 90 3.72 1.44 16.57
CA MET A 90 3.06 0.30 15.93
C MET A 90 2.03 0.71 14.85
N TRP A 91 1.64 1.99 14.80
CA TRP A 91 0.66 2.50 13.85
C TRP A 91 0.96 2.16 12.38
N PRO A 92 2.16 2.44 11.83
CA PRO A 92 2.45 2.16 10.43
C PRO A 92 2.44 0.66 10.10
N MET A 93 2.85 -0.21 11.05
CA MET A 93 2.72 -1.66 10.86
C MET A 93 1.26 -2.06 10.69
N LEU A 94 0.36 -1.65 11.60
CA LEU A 94 -1.06 -2.01 11.52
C LEU A 94 -1.72 -1.48 10.25
N PHE A 95 -1.40 -0.24 9.86
CA PHE A 95 -1.92 0.37 8.65
C PHE A 95 -1.50 -0.42 7.41
N ASN A 96 -0.21 -0.70 7.25
CA ASN A 96 0.31 -1.39 6.07
C ASN A 96 -0.10 -2.88 6.03
N SER A 97 -0.10 -3.58 7.15
CA SER A 97 -0.57 -4.98 7.21
C SER A 97 -2.06 -5.12 6.82
N CYS A 98 -2.90 -4.19 7.25
CA CYS A 98 -4.30 -4.14 6.82
C CYS A 98 -4.43 -3.91 5.32
N ARG A 99 -3.62 -2.99 4.76
CA ARG A 99 -3.64 -2.70 3.32
C ARG A 99 -3.13 -3.88 2.51
N ALA A 100 -2.09 -4.57 2.96
CA ALA A 100 -1.56 -5.77 2.31
C ALA A 100 -2.63 -6.88 2.25
N THR A 101 -3.27 -7.17 3.39
CA THR A 101 -4.33 -8.18 3.48
C THR A 101 -5.51 -7.84 2.57
N SER A 102 -5.98 -6.59 2.63
CA SER A 102 -7.09 -6.13 1.79
C SER A 102 -6.76 -6.20 0.30
N THR A 103 -5.51 -5.88 -0.06
CA THR A 103 -5.03 -5.88 -1.44
C THR A 103 -4.92 -7.30 -1.99
N LYS A 104 -4.38 -8.25 -1.22
CA LYS A 104 -4.39 -9.69 -1.56
C LYS A 104 -5.82 -10.20 -1.80
N ALA A 105 -6.78 -9.82 -0.96
CA ALA A 105 -8.18 -10.19 -1.16
C ALA A 105 -8.77 -9.58 -2.44
N ARG A 106 -8.40 -8.33 -2.79
CA ARG A 106 -8.86 -7.68 -4.02
C ARG A 106 -8.27 -8.31 -5.27
N ILE A 107 -7.01 -8.75 -5.24
CA ILE A 107 -6.38 -9.51 -6.33
C ILE A 107 -7.24 -10.73 -6.67
N GLU A 108 -7.67 -11.50 -5.66
CA GLU A 108 -8.53 -12.67 -5.88
C GLU A 108 -9.92 -12.31 -6.44
N GLN A 109 -10.46 -11.15 -6.08
CA GLN A 109 -11.69 -10.63 -6.70
C GLN A 109 -11.47 -10.28 -8.18
N LEU A 110 -10.36 -9.62 -8.52
CA LEU A 110 -10.05 -9.26 -9.92
C LEU A 110 -9.79 -10.50 -10.78
N LYS A 111 -9.09 -11.52 -10.25
CA LYS A 111 -8.88 -12.82 -10.92
C LYS A 111 -10.20 -13.52 -11.23
N LYS A 112 -11.23 -13.38 -10.36
CA LYS A 112 -12.59 -13.90 -10.61
C LYS A 112 -13.35 -13.04 -11.62
N TRP A 113 -13.23 -11.72 -11.53
CA TRP A 113 -13.83 -10.78 -12.48
C TRP A 113 -13.36 -11.09 -13.92
N LYS A 114 -12.07 -11.39 -14.12
CA LYS A 114 -11.46 -11.80 -15.41
C LYS A 114 -12.13 -13.00 -16.08
N LYS A 115 -12.81 -13.86 -15.32
CA LYS A 115 -13.47 -15.08 -15.83
C LYS A 115 -14.93 -14.86 -16.27
N GLN A 116 -15.49 -13.67 -16.09
CA GLN A 116 -16.88 -13.40 -16.43
C GLN A 116 -17.04 -13.13 -17.94
N PRO A 117 -18.09 -13.66 -18.59
CA PRO A 117 -18.32 -13.46 -20.02
C PRO A 117 -18.54 -11.98 -20.35
N ALA A 118 -18.09 -11.58 -21.55
CA ALA A 118 -18.11 -10.22 -22.10
C ALA A 118 -19.49 -9.56 -22.11
#